data_AF-A0A5C7ETL9-F1
#
_entry.id   AF-A0A5C7ETL9-F1
#
_cell.length_a   1.000
_cell.length_b   1.000
_cell.length_c   1.000
_cell.angle_alpha   90.00
_cell.angle_beta   90.00
_cell.angle_gamma   90.00
#
_symmetry.space_group_name_H-M   'P 1'
#
loop_
_entity.id
_entity.type
_entity.pdbx_description
1 polymer ?
#
loop_
_entity_poly.entity_id
_entity_poly.type
_entity_poly.pdbx_seq_one_letter_code
_entity_poly.pdbx_strand_id
1 'polypeptide(L)'
;MSSDIKKDEEYAIEVNDVTMVFNMASEQLNSLKEYFIKIMKHELFFEEFKALKNISFKIRRGETVGLVGTNGSGKSTMLKVIAGVLEPTSGNCIVRGNIAPLIELGAGFDYELTARENIYLNGALLGYTREFIDSKMDDIIEFAELEDFMDMPLKNYSSGMTARIAFAIATITEPDVLIVDETLSVGDVFFQRKCEKRIKHFVDSGDVTVLLVSHSMDQVERICERAIWIEKGDMRMDGPVEDVCQAYREQFAFTDIAEDTPHAKEIWWLARQKISKGYPDNTFRPDVLVARCDVAAMLYRYSDAVDYAPSDEDRTLFKDVDDKTPHAESIMWLGHAGIAQIMAGDEFRPHDQVKRYELARMLYLLDGKPAFEPTERLRDMYPDVTDETPGAKEIWWLASSGVKYGTPEGMYAPNDVITRRDVAIMFYSVHKIRVKRIQEEQKRKEAKRKF
;
A
#
# COMPACT_ATOMS: atom_id res chain seq x y z
N MET A 1 -31.06 27.68 -26.48
CA MET A 1 -29.66 27.96 -26.83
C MET A 1 -28.88 28.74 -25.77
N SER A 2 -29.50 29.46 -24.82
CA SER A 2 -28.78 30.09 -23.68
C SER A 2 -28.75 29.27 -22.38
N SER A 3 -29.41 28.11 -22.31
CA SER A 3 -29.42 27.23 -21.13
C SER A 3 -28.27 26.22 -21.12
N ASP A 4 -27.76 25.84 -22.29
CA ASP A 4 -26.75 24.79 -22.42
C ASP A 4 -25.33 25.34 -22.17
N ILE A 5 -25.08 26.60 -22.50
CA ILE A 5 -23.78 27.27 -22.27
C ILE A 5 -23.49 27.47 -20.77
N LYS A 6 -24.50 27.56 -19.91
CA LYS A 6 -24.31 27.68 -18.45
C LYS A 6 -24.01 26.34 -17.76
N LYS A 7 -24.26 25.20 -18.42
CA LYS A 7 -24.03 23.86 -17.85
C LYS A 7 -22.57 23.40 -17.99
N ASP A 8 -21.85 23.92 -18.98
CA ASP A 8 -20.47 23.54 -19.27
C ASP A 8 -19.43 24.15 -18.30
N GLU A 9 -19.81 25.12 -17.47
CA GLU A 9 -18.93 25.74 -16.47
C GLU A 9 -19.06 25.11 -15.05
N GLU A 10 -20.02 24.19 -14.84
CA GLU A 10 -20.28 23.58 -13.53
C GLU A 10 -19.18 22.57 -13.13
N TYR A 11 -18.56 21.90 -14.11
CA TYR A 11 -17.62 20.81 -13.87
C TYR A 11 -16.16 21.24 -14.05
N ALA A 12 -15.34 20.99 -13.04
CA ALA A 12 -13.90 21.18 -13.08
C ALA A 12 -13.21 20.06 -13.87
N ILE A 13 -13.69 18.82 -13.74
CA ILE A 13 -13.17 17.63 -14.42
C ILE A 13 -14.31 16.86 -15.08
N GLU A 14 -14.16 16.51 -16.36
CA GLU A 14 -15.05 15.63 -17.09
C GLU A 14 -14.27 14.51 -17.77
N VAL A 15 -14.49 13.28 -17.32
CA VAL A 15 -13.94 12.06 -17.90
C VAL A 15 -15.06 11.40 -18.70
N ASN A 16 -14.86 11.20 -20.00
CA ASN A 16 -15.86 10.64 -20.91
C ASN A 16 -15.28 9.44 -21.66
N ASP A 17 -15.76 8.25 -21.32
CA ASP A 17 -15.48 6.96 -21.95
C ASP A 17 -13.98 6.67 -22.08
N VAL A 18 -13.22 7.09 -21.07
CA VAL A 18 -11.76 6.97 -21.05
C VAL A 18 -11.33 5.52 -20.95
N THR A 19 -10.55 5.09 -21.94
CA THR A 19 -9.88 3.79 -21.98
C THR A 19 -8.38 4.02 -22.12
N MET A 20 -7.59 3.25 -21.38
CA MET A 20 -6.13 3.28 -21.46
C MET A 20 -5.59 1.87 -21.63
N VAL A 21 -4.88 1.65 -22.73
CA VAL A 21 -4.25 0.37 -23.08
C VAL A 21 -2.74 0.56 -23.12
N PHE A 22 -2.03 -0.28 -22.39
CA PHE A 22 -0.58 -0.39 -22.48
C PHE A 22 -0.22 -1.64 -23.26
N ASN A 23 0.72 -1.51 -24.19
CA ASN A 23 1.29 -2.65 -24.90
C ASN A 23 2.42 -3.23 -24.05
N MET A 24 2.19 -4.40 -23.47
CA MET A 24 3.25 -5.13 -22.78
C MET A 24 4.12 -5.78 -23.84
N ALA A 25 5.35 -5.28 -24.02
CA ALA A 25 6.35 -5.98 -24.82
C ALA A 25 6.85 -7.18 -24.02
N SER A 26 6.57 -8.39 -24.50
CA SER A 26 7.00 -9.61 -23.83
C SER A 26 8.52 -9.82 -23.90
N GLU A 27 9.24 -9.10 -24.77
CA GLU A 27 10.70 -9.18 -24.93
C GLU A 27 11.30 -7.84 -25.39
N GLN A 28 12.48 -7.47 -24.86
CA GLN A 28 13.30 -6.40 -25.41
C GLN A 28 13.90 -6.87 -26.75
N LEU A 29 13.33 -6.44 -27.87
CA LEU A 29 13.87 -6.73 -29.20
C LEU A 29 15.14 -5.91 -29.42
N ASN A 30 16.29 -6.57 -29.36
CA ASN A 30 17.61 -5.91 -29.40
C ASN A 30 18.10 -5.61 -30.84
N SER A 31 17.32 -5.98 -31.87
CA SER A 31 17.71 -5.76 -33.27
C SER A 31 16.55 -5.54 -34.23
N LEU A 32 16.72 -4.60 -35.17
CA LEU A 32 15.80 -4.35 -36.29
C LEU A 32 15.53 -5.60 -37.15
N LYS A 33 16.49 -6.54 -37.24
CA LYS A 33 16.29 -7.82 -37.94
C LYS A 33 15.29 -8.72 -37.23
N GLU A 34 15.32 -8.75 -35.90
CA GLU A 34 14.45 -9.56 -35.07
C GLU A 34 13.01 -9.05 -35.12
N TYR A 35 12.85 -7.73 -35.13
CA TYR A 35 11.57 -7.05 -35.38
C TYR A 35 10.97 -7.41 -36.75
N PHE A 36 11.77 -7.37 -37.82
CA PHE A 36 11.31 -7.70 -39.17
C PHE A 36 10.94 -9.19 -39.32
N ILE A 37 11.67 -10.09 -38.66
CA ILE A 37 11.36 -11.53 -38.63
C ILE A 37 10.03 -11.79 -37.90
N LYS A 38 9.78 -11.15 -36.76
CA LYS A 38 8.51 -11.31 -36.02
C LYS A 38 7.30 -10.71 -36.74
N ILE A 39 7.48 -9.60 -37.48
CA ILE A 39 6.44 -9.05 -38.39
C ILE A 39 6.10 -10.07 -39.48
N MET A 40 7.10 -10.62 -40.16
CA MET A 40 6.91 -11.60 -41.24
C MET A 40 6.26 -12.90 -40.76
N LYS A 41 6.41 -13.25 -39.48
CA LYS A 41 5.80 -14.43 -38.86
C LYS A 41 4.43 -14.18 -38.20
N HIS A 42 3.93 -12.94 -38.17
CA HIS A 42 2.74 -12.56 -37.36
C HIS A 42 2.86 -12.91 -35.86
N GLU A 43 4.07 -12.94 -35.31
CA GLU A 43 4.36 -13.34 -33.92
C GLU A 43 4.70 -12.14 -33.00
N LEU A 44 4.37 -10.90 -33.42
CA LEU A 44 4.39 -9.76 -32.51
C LEU A 44 3.17 -9.84 -31.58
N PHE A 45 3.27 -10.69 -30.56
CA PHE A 45 2.32 -10.73 -29.47
C PHE A 45 2.60 -9.54 -28.54
N PHE A 46 2.01 -8.39 -28.83
CA PHE A 46 1.79 -7.39 -27.80
C PHE A 46 0.61 -7.88 -26.96
N GLU A 47 0.86 -8.20 -25.69
CA GLU A 47 -0.26 -8.48 -24.79
C GLU A 47 -0.84 -7.13 -24.37
N GLU A 48 -2.07 -6.85 -24.80
CA GLU A 48 -2.77 -5.61 -24.47
C GLU A 48 -3.19 -5.62 -23.00
N PHE A 49 -2.58 -4.76 -22.19
CA PHE A 49 -2.99 -4.53 -20.82
C PHE A 49 -3.92 -3.31 -20.74
N LYS A 50 -5.22 -3.55 -20.52
CA LYS A 50 -6.21 -2.48 -20.35
C LYS A 50 -6.22 -1.99 -18.90
N ALA A 51 -5.54 -0.88 -18.64
CA ALA A 51 -5.46 -0.26 -17.32
C ALA A 51 -6.74 0.49 -16.93
N LEU A 52 -7.44 1.10 -17.90
CA LEU A 52 -8.74 1.76 -17.74
C LEU A 52 -9.68 1.31 -18.85
N LYS A 53 -10.96 1.09 -18.55
CA LYS A 53 -11.95 0.56 -19.47
C LYS A 53 -13.22 1.41 -19.43
N ASN A 54 -13.38 2.27 -20.44
CA ASN A 54 -14.58 3.07 -20.66
C ASN A 54 -15.12 3.77 -19.39
N ILE A 55 -14.24 4.47 -18.68
CA ILE A 55 -14.61 5.14 -17.43
C ILE A 55 -15.18 6.53 -17.74
N SER A 56 -16.31 6.85 -17.10
CA SER A 56 -17.03 8.12 -17.28
C SER A 56 -17.49 8.67 -15.93
N PHE A 57 -17.09 9.90 -15.60
CA PHE A 57 -17.56 10.63 -14.41
C PHE A 57 -17.30 12.13 -14.55
N LYS A 58 -17.96 12.91 -13.70
CA LYS A 58 -17.78 14.37 -13.64
C LYS A 58 -17.60 14.82 -12.19
N ILE A 59 -16.71 15.80 -12.00
CA ILE A 59 -16.41 16.44 -10.71
C ILE A 59 -16.75 17.92 -10.84
N ARG A 60 -17.63 18.40 -9.96
CA ARG A 60 -18.06 19.81 -9.90
C ARG A 60 -16.95 20.67 -9.32
N ARG A 61 -16.97 21.96 -9.65
CA ARG A 61 -16.09 22.94 -9.00
C ARG A 61 -16.34 22.96 -7.48
N GLY A 62 -15.27 22.96 -6.70
CA GLY A 62 -15.32 22.95 -5.23
C GLY A 62 -15.64 21.58 -4.60
N GLU A 63 -15.89 20.55 -5.42
CA GLU A 63 -16.21 19.21 -4.93
C GLU A 63 -14.96 18.48 -4.43
N THR A 64 -15.11 17.70 -3.36
CA THR A 64 -14.07 16.83 -2.83
C THR A 64 -14.37 15.37 -3.13
N VAL A 65 -13.54 14.76 -3.96
CA VAL A 65 -13.76 13.39 -4.47
C VAL A 65 -12.58 12.49 -4.15
N GLY A 66 -12.86 11.36 -3.53
CA GLY A 66 -11.89 10.30 -3.31
C GLY A 66 -11.83 9.33 -4.49
N LEU A 67 -10.65 8.97 -4.97
CA LEU A 67 -10.46 7.89 -5.94
C LEU A 67 -9.90 6.65 -5.22
N VAL A 68 -10.72 5.61 -5.10
CA VAL A 68 -10.43 4.40 -4.31
C VAL A 68 -10.36 3.14 -5.16
N GLY A 69 -9.70 2.09 -4.65
CA GLY A 69 -9.49 0.83 -5.37
C GLY A 69 -8.22 0.09 -4.92
N THR A 70 -8.06 -1.18 -5.28
CA THR A 70 -6.86 -1.95 -4.91
C THR A 70 -5.58 -1.53 -5.66
N ASN A 71 -4.41 -2.02 -5.23
CA ASN A 71 -3.17 -1.83 -5.98
C ASN A 71 -3.29 -2.48 -7.37
N GLY A 72 -2.88 -1.75 -8.41
CA GLY A 72 -3.05 -2.16 -9.80
C GLY A 72 -4.48 -1.97 -10.35
N SER A 73 -5.37 -1.27 -9.63
CA SER A 73 -6.75 -1.10 -10.10
C SER A 73 -6.95 -0.09 -11.24
N GLY A 74 -5.96 0.80 -11.48
CA GLY A 74 -6.01 1.84 -12.50
C GLY A 74 -6.00 3.28 -11.97
N LYS A 75 -6.03 3.50 -10.64
CA LYS A 75 -6.08 4.85 -10.02
C LYS A 75 -4.98 5.80 -10.52
N SER A 76 -3.72 5.40 -10.43
CA SER A 76 -2.58 6.23 -10.85
C SER A 76 -2.60 6.51 -12.35
N THR A 77 -3.09 5.57 -13.17
CA THR A 77 -3.31 5.79 -14.60
C THR A 77 -4.40 6.84 -14.85
N MET A 78 -5.54 6.74 -14.16
CA MET A 78 -6.62 7.73 -14.26
C MET A 78 -6.15 9.12 -13.84
N LEU A 79 -5.42 9.19 -12.73
CA LEU A 79 -4.86 10.44 -12.21
C LEU A 79 -3.84 11.07 -13.19
N LYS A 80 -3.00 10.26 -13.87
CA LYS A 80 -2.12 10.76 -14.94
C LYS A 80 -2.89 11.26 -16.17
N VAL A 81 -4.03 10.65 -16.49
CA VAL A 81 -4.91 11.13 -17.57
C VAL A 81 -5.53 12.47 -17.19
N ILE A 82 -6.06 12.61 -15.97
CA ILE A 82 -6.65 13.88 -15.50
C ILE A 82 -5.60 14.99 -15.44
N ALA A 83 -4.39 14.69 -15.00
CA ALA A 83 -3.31 15.66 -14.96
C ALA A 83 -2.71 16.01 -16.34
N GLY A 84 -3.16 15.35 -17.42
CA GLY A 84 -2.64 15.59 -18.77
C GLY A 84 -1.25 15.02 -19.03
N VAL A 85 -0.73 14.15 -18.14
CA VAL A 85 0.55 13.46 -18.32
C VAL A 85 0.42 12.32 -19.35
N LEU A 86 -0.75 11.67 -19.40
CA LEU A 86 -1.05 10.62 -20.36
C LEU A 86 -2.29 10.98 -21.18
N GLU A 87 -2.18 10.90 -22.50
CA GLU A 87 -3.36 10.93 -23.37
C GLU A 87 -4.07 9.57 -23.34
N PRO A 88 -5.40 9.54 -23.18
CA PRO A 88 -6.14 8.27 -23.18
C PRO A 88 -6.10 7.63 -24.57
N THR A 89 -6.08 6.29 -24.63
CA THR A 89 -6.12 5.54 -25.90
C THR A 89 -7.44 5.78 -26.66
N SER A 90 -8.54 5.95 -25.92
CA SER A 90 -9.83 6.39 -26.46
C SER A 90 -10.64 7.13 -25.40
N GLY A 91 -11.66 7.87 -25.84
CA GLY A 91 -12.43 8.77 -24.97
C GLY A 91 -11.78 10.14 -24.84
N ASN A 92 -12.22 10.95 -23.88
CA ASN A 92 -11.67 12.27 -23.64
C ASN A 92 -11.72 12.66 -22.16
N CYS A 93 -10.72 13.42 -21.70
CA CYS A 93 -10.67 14.01 -20.38
C CYS A 93 -10.51 15.53 -20.51
N ILE A 94 -11.46 16.28 -19.97
CA ILE A 94 -11.46 17.74 -19.97
C ILE A 94 -11.23 18.20 -18.53
N VAL A 95 -10.21 19.04 -18.33
CA VAL A 95 -9.98 19.71 -17.05
C VAL A 95 -9.98 21.21 -17.28
N ARG A 96 -10.70 21.95 -16.41
CA ARG A 96 -10.87 23.39 -16.51
C ARG A 96 -10.20 24.10 -15.34
N GLY A 97 -9.28 25.01 -15.66
CA GLY A 97 -8.52 25.76 -14.67
C GLY A 97 -7.11 25.23 -14.48
N ASN A 98 -6.38 25.82 -13.53
CA ASN A 98 -5.02 25.42 -13.21
C ASN A 98 -5.03 24.19 -12.30
N ILE A 99 -4.38 23.13 -12.76
CA ILE A 99 -4.17 21.91 -11.96
C ILE A 99 -2.88 22.09 -11.17
N ALA A 100 -2.95 21.80 -9.86
CA ALA A 100 -1.77 21.52 -9.07
C ALA A 100 -1.68 19.99 -8.86
N PRO A 101 -1.05 19.25 -9.79
CA PRO A 101 -0.87 17.83 -9.60
C PRO A 101 0.24 17.58 -8.59
N LEU A 102 -0.08 17.09 -7.38
CA LEU A 102 0.90 16.53 -6.45
C LEU A 102 1.26 15.08 -6.82
N ILE A 103 1.26 14.81 -8.11
CA ILE A 103 1.50 13.50 -8.71
C ILE A 103 3.00 13.43 -8.92
N GLU A 104 3.63 12.39 -8.37
CA GLU A 104 5.09 12.24 -8.42
C GLU A 104 5.80 13.46 -7.80
N LEU A 105 5.66 13.63 -6.46
CA LEU A 105 6.32 14.69 -5.68
C LEU A 105 7.75 14.96 -6.17
N GLY A 106 7.95 16.16 -6.75
CA GLY A 106 9.23 16.58 -7.30
C GLY A 106 9.42 16.34 -8.81
N ALA A 107 8.37 15.99 -9.54
CA ALA A 107 8.36 16.07 -10.99
C ALA A 107 8.71 17.51 -11.42
N GLY A 108 9.79 17.65 -12.20
CA GLY A 108 10.32 18.96 -12.59
C GLY A 108 11.40 19.51 -11.66
N PHE A 109 11.81 18.79 -10.60
CA PHE A 109 13.03 19.10 -9.88
C PHE A 109 14.28 18.72 -10.66
N ASP A 110 15.29 19.57 -10.56
CA ASP A 110 16.67 19.26 -10.93
C ASP A 110 17.46 19.01 -9.65
N TYR A 111 17.91 17.77 -9.47
CA TYR A 111 18.61 17.34 -8.27
C TYR A 111 20.02 17.95 -8.12
N GLU A 112 20.59 18.51 -9.18
CA GLU A 112 21.86 19.23 -9.11
C GLU A 112 21.68 20.69 -8.63
N LEU A 113 20.47 21.25 -8.75
CA LEU A 113 20.13 22.59 -8.27
C LEU A 113 19.81 22.60 -6.77
N THR A 114 19.99 23.77 -6.15
CA THR A 114 19.59 24.04 -4.76
C THR A 114 18.06 24.01 -4.60
N ALA A 115 17.58 23.86 -3.37
CA ALA A 115 16.15 23.96 -3.08
C ALA A 115 15.56 25.31 -3.51
N ARG A 116 16.27 26.42 -3.28
CA ARG A 116 15.84 27.75 -3.70
C ARG A 116 15.68 27.85 -5.22
N GLU A 117 16.65 27.34 -5.98
CA GLU A 117 16.57 27.30 -7.45
C GLU A 117 15.43 26.40 -7.93
N ASN A 118 15.20 25.28 -7.27
CA ASN A 118 14.09 24.38 -7.57
C ASN A 118 12.72 25.00 -7.29
N ILE A 119 12.60 25.86 -6.26
CA ILE A 119 11.39 26.66 -6.03
C ILE A 119 11.09 27.55 -7.23
N TYR A 120 12.09 28.26 -7.76
CA TYR A 120 11.89 29.08 -8.98
C TYR A 120 11.57 28.23 -10.20
N LEU A 121 12.28 27.10 -10.40
CA LEU A 121 12.06 26.21 -11.53
C LEU A 121 10.63 25.66 -11.53
N ASN A 122 10.17 25.12 -10.41
CA ASN A 122 8.83 24.56 -10.29
C ASN A 122 7.77 25.63 -10.30
N GLY A 123 8.04 26.79 -9.69
CA GLY A 123 7.15 27.94 -9.78
C GLY A 123 6.91 28.37 -11.23
N ALA A 124 7.97 28.42 -12.05
CA ALA A 124 7.86 28.73 -13.47
C ALA A 124 7.08 27.65 -14.26
N LEU A 125 7.27 26.37 -13.95
CA LEU A 125 6.49 25.27 -14.54
C LEU A 125 4.99 25.37 -14.21
N LEU A 126 4.66 25.87 -13.02
CA LEU A 126 3.28 26.16 -12.60
C LEU A 126 2.75 27.50 -13.14
N GLY A 127 3.55 28.23 -13.93
CA GLY A 127 3.15 29.48 -14.57
C GLY A 127 3.28 30.72 -13.69
N TYR A 128 3.99 30.64 -12.55
CA TYR A 128 4.23 31.78 -11.68
C TYR A 128 5.35 32.69 -12.21
N THR A 129 5.18 34.00 -12.03
CA THR A 129 6.24 34.97 -12.33
C THR A 129 7.32 34.94 -11.24
N ARG A 130 8.51 35.41 -11.57
CA ARG A 130 9.62 35.49 -10.62
C ARG A 130 9.27 36.38 -9.43
N GLU A 131 8.65 37.53 -9.69
CA GLU A 131 8.25 38.50 -8.66
C GLU A 131 7.21 37.89 -7.70
N PHE A 132 6.31 37.04 -8.21
CA PHE A 132 5.36 36.31 -7.39
C PHE A 132 6.07 35.33 -6.44
N ILE A 133 7.00 34.54 -6.98
CA ILE A 133 7.79 33.59 -6.19
C ILE A 133 8.64 34.33 -5.15
N ASP A 134 9.24 35.45 -5.49
CA ASP A 134 10.00 36.29 -4.54
C ASP A 134 9.11 36.73 -3.37
N SER A 135 7.87 37.14 -3.65
CA SER A 135 6.91 37.57 -2.61
C SER A 135 6.42 36.45 -1.69
N LYS A 136 6.60 35.19 -2.11
CA LYS A 136 6.10 33.99 -1.41
C LYS A 136 7.21 33.05 -0.94
N MET A 137 8.47 33.39 -1.20
CA MET A 137 9.62 32.55 -0.87
C MET A 137 9.65 32.19 0.62
N ASP A 138 9.44 33.16 1.49
CA ASP A 138 9.45 32.95 2.94
C ASP A 138 8.28 32.04 3.39
N ASP A 139 7.07 32.24 2.84
CA ASP A 139 5.91 31.38 3.11
C ASP A 139 6.17 29.91 2.72
N ILE A 140 6.84 29.67 1.58
CA ILE A 140 7.21 28.33 1.11
C ILE A 140 8.20 27.70 2.08
N ILE A 141 9.25 28.43 2.44
CA ILE A 141 10.34 27.95 3.29
C ILE A 141 9.78 27.60 4.68
N GLU A 142 9.00 28.49 5.28
CA GLU A 142 8.36 28.28 6.59
C GLU A 142 7.38 27.11 6.56
N PHE A 143 6.63 26.95 5.46
CA PHE A 143 5.75 25.79 5.33
C PHE A 143 6.56 24.49 5.28
N ALA A 144 7.65 24.44 4.50
CA ALA A 144 8.48 23.25 4.34
C ALA A 144 9.33 22.90 5.59
N GLU A 145 9.63 23.89 6.44
CA GLU A 145 10.49 23.79 7.64
C GLU A 145 11.91 23.34 7.27
N LEU A 146 12.49 23.97 6.24
CA LEU A 146 13.80 23.64 5.65
C LEU A 146 14.71 24.86 5.46
N GLU A 147 14.57 25.87 6.32
CA GLU A 147 15.29 27.15 6.30
C GLU A 147 16.81 26.94 6.14
N ASP A 148 17.39 26.05 6.95
CA ASP A 148 18.84 25.78 6.98
C ASP A 148 19.37 25.02 5.77
N PHE A 149 18.48 24.50 4.90
CA PHE A 149 18.84 23.63 3.79
C PHE A 149 18.68 24.32 2.42
N MET A 150 18.14 25.54 2.36
CA MET A 150 17.68 26.17 1.12
C MET A 150 18.75 26.32 0.03
N ASP A 151 20.01 26.49 0.43
CA ASP A 151 21.14 26.69 -0.48
C ASP A 151 21.93 25.40 -0.74
N MET A 152 21.36 24.25 -0.36
CA MET A 152 21.93 22.91 -0.57
C MET A 152 21.28 22.22 -1.77
N PRO A 153 22.05 21.52 -2.62
CA PRO A 153 21.50 20.76 -3.75
C PRO A 153 20.50 19.67 -3.33
N LEU A 154 19.41 19.51 -4.09
CA LEU A 154 18.34 18.55 -3.78
C LEU A 154 18.80 17.09 -3.80
N LYS A 155 19.87 16.72 -4.51
CA LYS A 155 20.46 15.37 -4.45
C LYS A 155 20.88 14.94 -3.04
N ASN A 156 21.07 15.90 -2.14
CA ASN A 156 21.43 15.63 -0.75
C ASN A 156 20.22 15.63 0.20
N TYR A 157 19.01 15.83 -0.32
CA TYR A 157 17.77 15.81 0.45
C TYR A 157 17.27 14.39 0.64
N SER A 158 16.56 14.13 1.74
CA SER A 158 15.75 12.91 1.84
C SER A 158 14.51 13.04 0.95
N SER A 159 13.86 11.92 0.65
CA SER A 159 12.56 11.92 -0.04
C SER A 159 11.50 12.73 0.71
N GLY A 160 11.51 12.68 2.06
CA GLY A 160 10.64 13.49 2.90
C GLY A 160 10.91 14.99 2.80
N MET A 161 12.17 15.42 2.76
CA MET A 161 12.50 16.85 2.57
C MET A 161 12.09 17.33 1.18
N THR A 162 12.31 16.51 0.16
CA THR A 162 11.91 16.80 -1.23
C THR A 162 10.39 16.93 -1.33
N ALA A 163 9.65 16.01 -0.70
CA ALA A 163 8.19 16.04 -0.61
C ALA A 163 7.66 17.30 0.07
N ARG A 164 8.30 17.75 1.15
CA ARG A 164 7.94 18.97 1.88
C ARG A 164 7.99 20.20 0.98
N ILE A 165 9.07 20.36 0.22
CA ILE A 165 9.24 21.48 -0.73
C ILE A 165 8.21 21.38 -1.85
N ALA A 166 8.05 20.20 -2.47
CA ALA A 166 7.10 20.00 -3.54
C ALA A 166 5.67 20.37 -3.10
N PHE A 167 5.26 19.94 -1.91
CA PHE A 167 3.95 20.29 -1.35
C PHE A 167 3.83 21.80 -1.08
N ALA A 168 4.86 22.41 -0.49
CA ALA A 168 4.86 23.83 -0.17
C ALA A 168 4.70 24.71 -1.43
N ILE A 169 5.43 24.39 -2.51
CA ILE A 169 5.33 25.10 -3.80
C ILE A 169 3.95 24.88 -4.42
N ALA A 170 3.47 23.64 -4.47
CA ALA A 170 2.20 23.31 -5.13
C ALA A 170 0.97 23.87 -4.40
N THR A 171 1.09 24.19 -3.11
CA THR A 171 -0.01 24.70 -2.28
C THR A 171 0.20 26.15 -1.82
N ILE A 172 1.12 26.87 -2.47
CA ILE A 172 1.42 28.29 -2.21
C ILE A 172 0.24 29.22 -2.50
N THR A 173 -0.60 28.82 -3.45
CA THR A 173 -1.87 29.44 -3.86
C THR A 173 -2.96 28.37 -3.84
N GLU A 174 -4.20 28.84 -3.95
CA GLU A 174 -5.37 27.98 -4.16
C GLU A 174 -5.47 27.63 -5.65
N PRO A 175 -5.30 26.35 -6.05
CA PRO A 175 -5.52 25.93 -7.43
C PRO A 175 -7.01 25.75 -7.72
N ASP A 176 -7.42 25.76 -9.00
CA ASP A 176 -8.79 25.36 -9.39
C ASP A 176 -9.03 23.87 -9.08
N VAL A 177 -8.01 23.05 -9.30
CA VAL A 177 -8.02 21.60 -9.09
C VAL A 177 -6.74 21.18 -8.36
N LEU A 178 -6.90 20.65 -7.15
CA LEU A 178 -5.83 20.03 -6.39
C LEU A 178 -5.94 18.50 -6.51
N ILE A 179 -4.93 17.87 -7.12
CA ILE A 179 -4.84 16.41 -7.17
C ILE A 179 -3.83 15.97 -6.13
N VAL A 180 -4.28 15.11 -5.22
CA VAL A 180 -3.49 14.62 -4.10
C VAL A 180 -3.28 13.12 -4.27
N ASP A 181 -2.03 12.69 -4.42
CA ASP A 181 -1.68 11.26 -4.49
C ASP A 181 -1.22 10.71 -3.12
N GLU A 182 -1.17 9.38 -2.98
CA GLU A 182 -0.79 8.68 -1.74
C GLU A 182 0.63 9.03 -1.25
N THR A 183 1.43 9.62 -2.14
CA THR A 183 2.78 10.12 -1.88
C THR A 183 2.81 11.23 -0.83
N LEU A 184 1.67 11.85 -0.45
CA LEU A 184 1.60 12.68 0.77
C LEU A 184 1.96 11.94 2.06
N SER A 185 1.92 10.61 2.03
CA SER A 185 2.40 9.77 3.12
C SER A 185 3.94 9.86 3.29
N VAL A 186 4.65 10.45 2.33
CA VAL A 186 6.10 10.66 2.37
C VAL A 186 6.40 11.89 3.22
N GLY A 187 6.77 11.65 4.47
CA GLY A 187 7.03 12.66 5.48
C GLY A 187 6.77 12.11 6.88
N ASP A 188 7.12 12.85 7.92
CA ASP A 188 6.72 12.47 9.28
C ASP A 188 5.26 12.84 9.57
N VAL A 189 4.72 12.24 10.64
CA VAL A 189 3.32 12.39 11.07
C VAL A 189 2.95 13.86 11.37
N PHE A 190 3.89 14.70 11.79
CA PHE A 190 3.59 16.11 12.06
C PHE A 190 3.41 16.88 10.75
N PHE A 191 4.29 16.64 9.78
CA PHE A 191 4.15 17.25 8.45
C PHE A 191 2.91 16.76 7.70
N GLN A 192 2.60 15.45 7.77
CA GLN A 192 1.35 14.91 7.20
C GLN A 192 0.11 15.63 7.77
N ARG A 193 0.05 15.84 9.09
CA ARG A 193 -1.04 16.61 9.71
C ARG A 193 -1.07 18.07 9.25
N LYS A 194 0.09 18.67 8.95
CA LYS A 194 0.19 20.04 8.39
C LYS A 194 -0.39 20.08 6.97
N CYS A 195 -0.03 19.11 6.13
CA CYS A 195 -0.61 18.93 4.79
C CYS A 195 -2.13 18.70 4.85
N GLU A 196 -2.60 17.80 5.72
CA GLU A 196 -4.03 17.55 5.91
C GLU A 196 -4.78 18.82 6.33
N LYS A 197 -4.21 19.64 7.23
CA LYS A 197 -4.79 20.93 7.60
C LYS A 197 -4.84 21.91 6.43
N ARG A 198 -3.79 21.98 5.60
CA ARG A 198 -3.76 22.84 4.41
C ARG A 198 -4.80 22.40 3.38
N ILE A 199 -4.92 21.10 3.13
CA ILE A 199 -5.95 20.54 2.24
C ILE A 199 -7.34 20.84 2.81
N LYS A 200 -7.56 20.60 4.09
CA LYS A 200 -8.83 20.90 4.74
C LYS A 200 -9.18 22.37 4.64
N HIS A 201 -8.21 23.28 4.75
CA HIS A 201 -8.44 24.71 4.54
C HIS A 201 -8.95 25.02 3.12
N PHE A 202 -8.39 24.36 2.10
CA PHE A 202 -8.87 24.48 0.71
C PHE A 202 -10.26 23.86 0.51
N VAL A 203 -10.54 22.74 1.18
CA VAL A 203 -11.88 22.14 1.17
C VAL A 203 -12.90 23.08 1.82
N ASP A 204 -12.56 23.62 2.99
CA ASP A 204 -13.44 24.48 3.77
C ASP A 204 -13.64 25.86 3.09
N SER A 205 -12.77 26.28 2.16
CA SER A 205 -12.98 27.49 1.35
C SER A 205 -14.05 27.30 0.27
N GLY A 206 -14.24 26.07 -0.22
CA GLY A 206 -15.23 25.71 -1.23
C GLY A 206 -14.90 26.11 -2.67
N ASP A 207 -13.80 26.84 -2.88
CA ASP A 207 -13.37 27.31 -4.20
C ASP A 207 -12.44 26.30 -4.92
N VAL A 208 -11.81 25.40 -4.15
CA VAL A 208 -10.84 24.42 -4.66
C VAL A 208 -11.51 23.07 -4.88
N THR A 209 -11.38 22.53 -6.08
CA THR A 209 -11.80 21.14 -6.37
C THR A 209 -10.70 20.19 -5.93
N VAL A 210 -11.00 19.18 -5.11
CA VAL A 210 -9.99 18.25 -4.58
C VAL A 210 -10.25 16.83 -5.09
N LEU A 211 -9.25 16.25 -5.76
CA LEU A 211 -9.22 14.82 -6.11
C LEU A 211 -8.19 14.12 -5.23
N LEU A 212 -8.64 13.34 -4.26
CA LEU A 212 -7.78 12.59 -3.33
C LEU A 212 -7.65 11.13 -3.75
N VAL A 213 -6.44 10.68 -4.06
CA VAL A 213 -6.14 9.27 -4.34
C VAL A 213 -5.47 8.67 -3.11
N SER A 214 -6.15 7.73 -2.47
CA SER A 214 -5.65 7.09 -1.25
C SER A 214 -6.09 5.63 -1.16
N HIS A 215 -5.21 4.79 -0.63
CA HIS A 215 -5.55 3.43 -0.21
C HIS A 215 -6.13 3.39 1.21
N SER A 216 -6.12 4.52 1.94
CA SER A 216 -6.67 4.66 3.28
C SER A 216 -8.11 5.15 3.24
N MET A 217 -9.07 4.23 3.37
CA MET A 217 -10.50 4.57 3.41
C MET A 217 -10.82 5.57 4.52
N ASP A 218 -10.19 5.42 5.69
CA ASP A 218 -10.40 6.33 6.81
C ASP A 218 -9.96 7.76 6.49
N GLN A 219 -8.96 7.96 5.62
CA GLN A 219 -8.55 9.29 5.17
C GLN A 219 -9.56 9.86 4.17
N VAL A 220 -10.02 9.03 3.23
CA VAL A 220 -11.01 9.41 2.22
C VAL A 220 -12.33 9.84 2.89
N GLU A 221 -12.84 9.04 3.84
CA GLU A 221 -14.05 9.37 4.60
C GLU A 221 -13.94 10.66 5.43
N ARG A 222 -12.73 11.04 5.86
CA ARG A 222 -12.52 12.27 6.64
C ARG A 222 -12.45 13.54 5.79
N ILE A 223 -12.04 13.42 4.52
CA ILE A 223 -11.69 14.56 3.67
C ILE A 223 -12.70 14.76 2.54
N CYS A 224 -13.24 13.68 1.98
CA CYS A 224 -14.06 13.71 0.78
C CYS A 224 -15.54 13.55 1.12
N GLU A 225 -16.41 14.17 0.32
CA GLU A 225 -17.87 14.01 0.41
C GLU A 225 -18.39 12.89 -0.49
N ARG A 226 -17.68 12.63 -1.59
CA ARG A 226 -17.99 11.63 -2.62
C ARG A 226 -16.75 10.77 -2.89
N ALA A 227 -16.94 9.54 -3.34
CA ALA A 227 -15.85 8.72 -3.83
C ALA A 227 -16.20 8.01 -5.14
N ILE A 228 -15.16 7.71 -5.91
CA ILE A 228 -15.20 6.94 -7.15
C ILE A 228 -14.32 5.71 -6.92
N TRP A 229 -14.91 4.54 -7.07
CA TRP A 229 -14.21 3.28 -6.92
C TRP A 229 -13.87 2.69 -8.30
N ILE A 230 -12.58 2.53 -8.59
CA ILE A 230 -12.08 1.84 -9.77
C ILE A 230 -11.43 0.51 -9.36
N GLU A 231 -11.83 -0.59 -10.00
CA GLU A 231 -11.29 -1.93 -9.77
C GLU A 231 -11.02 -2.66 -11.10
N LYS A 232 -9.77 -3.10 -11.29
CA LYS A 232 -9.31 -3.79 -12.52
C LYS A 232 -9.64 -3.03 -13.82
N GLY A 233 -9.54 -1.71 -13.78
CA GLY A 233 -9.82 -0.80 -14.88
C GLY A 233 -11.30 -0.47 -15.09
N ASP A 234 -12.21 -1.06 -14.31
CA ASP A 234 -13.65 -0.79 -14.40
C ASP A 234 -14.10 0.14 -13.26
N MET A 235 -14.96 1.13 -13.56
CA MET A 235 -15.59 1.94 -12.52
C MET A 235 -16.71 1.15 -11.86
N ARG A 236 -16.54 0.82 -10.57
CA ARG A 236 -17.45 -0.04 -9.80
C ARG A 236 -18.57 0.74 -9.16
N MET A 237 -18.26 1.92 -8.65
CA MET A 237 -19.22 2.76 -7.93
C MET A 237 -18.76 4.21 -7.96
N ASP A 238 -19.73 5.11 -7.95
CA ASP A 238 -19.54 6.55 -7.88
C ASP A 238 -20.72 7.12 -7.08
N GLY A 239 -20.44 7.74 -5.93
CA GLY A 239 -21.48 8.16 -5.00
C GLY A 239 -20.95 8.70 -3.67
N PRO A 240 -21.84 8.92 -2.68
CA PRO A 240 -21.45 9.40 -1.35
C PRO A 240 -20.30 8.57 -0.77
N VAL A 241 -19.36 9.24 -0.11
CA VAL A 241 -18.12 8.60 0.36
C VAL A 241 -18.42 7.40 1.27
N GLU A 242 -19.43 7.52 2.14
CA GLU A 242 -19.82 6.47 3.10
C GLU A 242 -20.28 5.21 2.36
N ASP A 243 -21.18 5.36 1.38
CA ASP A 243 -21.72 4.24 0.60
C ASP A 243 -20.62 3.53 -0.20
N VAL A 244 -19.73 4.31 -0.84
CA VAL A 244 -18.65 3.78 -1.67
C VAL A 244 -17.59 3.09 -0.82
N CYS A 245 -17.20 3.70 0.31
CA CYS A 245 -16.25 3.10 1.25
C CYS A 245 -16.84 1.85 1.90
N GLN A 246 -18.13 1.84 2.22
CA GLN A 246 -18.83 0.65 2.69
C GLN A 246 -18.82 -0.46 1.63
N ALA A 247 -19.29 -0.19 0.41
CA ALA A 247 -19.30 -1.17 -0.68
C ALA A 247 -17.89 -1.70 -1.01
N TYR A 248 -16.88 -0.83 -0.95
CA TYR A 248 -15.48 -1.21 -1.10
C TYR A 248 -15.02 -2.15 0.02
N ARG A 249 -15.37 -1.88 1.28
CA ARG A 249 -15.08 -2.79 2.41
C ARG A 249 -15.79 -4.13 2.24
N GLU A 250 -17.05 -4.09 1.80
CA GLU A 250 -17.88 -5.28 1.56
C GLU A 250 -17.35 -6.18 0.44
N GLN A 251 -16.61 -5.64 -0.52
CA GLN A 251 -15.91 -6.46 -1.53
C GLN A 251 -14.94 -7.47 -0.90
N PHE A 252 -14.37 -7.14 0.25
CA PHE A 252 -13.49 -8.02 1.01
C PHE A 252 -14.22 -8.76 2.12
N ALA A 253 -15.56 -8.72 2.12
CA ALA A 253 -16.37 -9.29 3.17
C ALA A 253 -16.39 -10.80 3.17
N PHE A 254 -15.96 -11.32 4.31
CA PHE A 254 -16.33 -12.65 4.71
C PHE A 254 -17.76 -12.60 5.23
N THR A 255 -18.60 -13.44 4.65
CA THR A 255 -20.03 -13.54 4.97
C THR A 255 -20.31 -13.96 6.41
N ASP A 256 -19.31 -14.52 7.10
CA ASP A 256 -19.36 -15.00 8.48
C ASP A 256 -18.59 -14.12 9.47
N ILE A 257 -18.15 -12.92 9.06
CA ILE A 257 -17.49 -11.93 9.93
C ILE A 257 -18.38 -10.69 10.05
N ALA A 258 -19.04 -10.55 11.19
CA ALA A 258 -19.76 -9.33 11.56
C ALA A 258 -18.80 -8.28 12.15
N GLU A 259 -19.18 -6.99 12.14
CA GLU A 259 -18.35 -5.90 12.65
C GLU A 259 -18.01 -6.02 14.15
N ASP A 260 -18.93 -6.59 14.93
CA ASP A 260 -18.79 -6.84 16.37
C ASP A 260 -18.00 -8.12 16.68
N THR A 261 -17.60 -8.89 15.67
CA THR A 261 -16.75 -10.07 15.85
C THR A 261 -15.46 -9.65 16.55
N PRO A 262 -15.08 -10.31 17.67
CA PRO A 262 -13.81 -10.05 18.32
C PRO A 262 -12.65 -10.13 17.33
N HIS A 263 -11.85 -9.05 17.29
CA HIS A 263 -10.71 -8.91 16.39
C HIS A 263 -11.05 -8.91 14.88
N ALA A 264 -12.25 -8.46 14.51
CA ALA A 264 -12.65 -8.29 13.12
C ALA A 264 -11.62 -7.46 12.33
N LYS A 265 -11.11 -6.36 12.91
CA LYS A 265 -10.16 -5.45 12.25
C LYS A 265 -8.91 -6.17 11.72
N GLU A 266 -8.38 -7.11 12.49
CA GLU A 266 -7.21 -7.93 12.15
C GLU A 266 -7.53 -8.90 11.01
N ILE A 267 -8.72 -9.51 11.04
CA ILE A 267 -9.20 -10.43 10.00
C ILE A 267 -9.38 -9.69 8.67
N TRP A 268 -10.04 -8.52 8.70
CA TRP A 268 -10.22 -7.65 7.55
C TRP A 268 -8.89 -7.17 6.97
N TRP A 269 -7.91 -6.88 7.84
CA TRP A 269 -6.58 -6.53 7.40
C TRP A 269 -5.92 -7.67 6.61
N LEU A 270 -6.00 -8.92 7.07
CA LEU A 270 -5.48 -10.06 6.29
C LEU A 270 -6.08 -10.15 4.88
N ALA A 271 -7.40 -9.94 4.77
CA ALA A 271 -8.11 -9.98 3.49
C ALA A 271 -7.64 -8.85 2.56
N ARG A 272 -7.56 -7.62 3.07
CA ARG A 272 -7.12 -6.44 2.31
C ARG A 272 -5.67 -6.55 1.84
N GLN A 273 -4.80 -7.12 2.66
CA GLN A 273 -3.40 -7.39 2.30
C GLN A 273 -3.25 -8.64 1.43
N LYS A 274 -4.34 -9.32 1.07
CA LYS A 274 -4.34 -10.59 0.34
C LYS A 274 -3.55 -11.70 1.02
N ILE A 275 -3.23 -11.58 2.32
CA ILE A 275 -2.53 -12.59 3.12
C ILE A 275 -3.43 -13.79 3.35
N SER A 276 -4.75 -13.60 3.46
CA SER A 276 -5.73 -14.68 3.46
C SER A 276 -6.87 -14.36 2.50
N LYS A 277 -7.32 -15.35 1.74
CA LYS A 277 -8.50 -15.24 0.86
C LYS A 277 -9.76 -15.86 1.46
N GLY A 278 -9.70 -16.37 2.70
CA GLY A 278 -10.80 -17.12 3.29
C GLY A 278 -10.95 -18.51 2.67
N TYR A 279 -12.18 -19.00 2.61
CA TYR A 279 -12.62 -20.21 1.93
C TYR A 279 -13.33 -19.87 0.61
N PRO A 280 -13.48 -20.82 -0.34
CA PRO A 280 -14.10 -20.56 -1.65
C PRO A 280 -15.55 -20.04 -1.60
N ASP A 281 -16.24 -20.22 -0.47
CA ASP A 281 -17.61 -19.75 -0.22
C ASP A 281 -17.68 -18.33 0.37
N ASN A 282 -16.57 -17.58 0.31
CA ASN A 282 -16.45 -16.24 0.90
C ASN A 282 -16.68 -16.22 2.42
N THR A 283 -16.22 -17.24 3.13
CA THR A 283 -16.17 -17.27 4.61
C THR A 283 -14.73 -17.23 5.11
N PHE A 284 -14.49 -16.69 6.31
CA PHE A 284 -13.18 -16.72 6.98
C PHE A 284 -13.08 -17.87 7.99
N ARG A 285 -14.15 -18.10 8.74
CA ARG A 285 -14.33 -19.07 9.81
C ARG A 285 -13.31 -18.86 10.93
N PRO A 286 -13.44 -17.78 11.72
CA PRO A 286 -12.39 -17.32 12.63
C PRO A 286 -12.07 -18.33 13.74
N ASP A 287 -13.08 -19.07 14.20
CA ASP A 287 -12.96 -20.07 15.27
C ASP A 287 -12.51 -21.45 14.79
N VAL A 288 -12.31 -21.64 13.48
CA VAL A 288 -11.83 -22.92 12.93
C VAL A 288 -10.33 -23.06 13.20
N LEU A 289 -9.93 -24.25 13.64
CA LEU A 289 -8.54 -24.62 13.87
C LEU A 289 -7.78 -24.66 12.55
N VAL A 290 -6.53 -24.21 12.58
CA VAL A 290 -5.71 -24.03 11.37
C VAL A 290 -4.80 -25.23 11.13
N ALA A 291 -4.80 -25.74 9.90
CA ALA A 291 -3.88 -26.77 9.46
C ALA A 291 -2.53 -26.18 9.03
N ARG A 292 -1.46 -26.98 9.04
CA ARG A 292 -0.11 -26.55 8.62
C ARG A 292 -0.06 -25.95 7.21
N CYS A 293 -0.78 -26.54 6.26
CA CYS A 293 -0.82 -26.02 4.89
C CYS A 293 -1.47 -24.63 4.78
N ASP A 294 -2.47 -24.31 5.61
CA ASP A 294 -3.08 -22.99 5.66
C ASP A 294 -2.10 -21.94 6.20
N VAL A 295 -1.35 -22.28 7.26
CA VAL A 295 -0.28 -21.42 7.79
C VAL A 295 0.81 -21.21 6.75
N ALA A 296 1.19 -22.25 6.00
CA ALA A 296 2.16 -22.13 4.92
C ALA A 296 1.72 -21.14 3.85
N ALA A 297 0.48 -21.25 3.40
CA ALA A 297 -0.08 -20.34 2.42
C ALA A 297 -0.12 -18.89 2.92
N MET A 298 -0.39 -18.67 4.22
CA MET A 298 -0.37 -17.33 4.83
C MET A 298 1.06 -16.77 4.92
N LEU A 299 2.04 -17.56 5.36
CA LEU A 299 3.43 -17.13 5.49
C LEU A 299 4.05 -16.78 4.14
N TYR A 300 3.82 -17.61 3.12
CA TYR A 300 4.27 -17.37 1.74
C TYR A 300 3.78 -16.03 1.19
N ARG A 301 2.50 -15.70 1.43
CA ARG A 301 1.94 -14.41 1.00
C ARG A 301 2.44 -13.26 1.85
N TYR A 302 2.64 -13.48 3.14
CA TYR A 302 3.18 -12.46 4.04
C TYR A 302 4.66 -12.13 3.80
N SER A 303 5.43 -13.06 3.25
CA SER A 303 6.82 -12.84 2.84
C SER A 303 6.96 -12.20 1.46
N ASP A 304 5.84 -11.91 0.77
CA ASP A 304 5.80 -11.43 -0.61
C ASP A 304 6.49 -12.39 -1.62
N ALA A 305 6.51 -13.70 -1.33
CA ALA A 305 7.25 -14.69 -2.14
C ALA A 305 6.50 -15.19 -3.39
N VAL A 306 5.56 -14.40 -3.91
CA VAL A 306 4.57 -14.81 -4.94
C VAL A 306 5.13 -15.22 -6.30
N ASP A 307 6.42 -14.98 -6.55
CA ASP A 307 7.12 -15.35 -7.79
C ASP A 307 8.01 -16.60 -7.63
N TYR A 308 7.92 -17.30 -6.50
CA TYR A 308 8.70 -18.51 -6.27
C TYR A 308 8.18 -19.67 -7.13
N ALA A 309 9.04 -20.22 -7.99
CA ALA A 309 8.76 -21.43 -8.76
C ALA A 309 9.57 -22.61 -8.16
N PRO A 310 8.92 -23.66 -7.61
CA PRO A 310 9.64 -24.78 -7.02
C PRO A 310 10.49 -25.50 -8.06
N SER A 311 11.76 -25.72 -7.74
CA SER A 311 12.67 -26.58 -8.50
C SER A 311 12.39 -28.07 -8.22
N ASP A 312 12.99 -28.96 -9.00
CA ASP A 312 12.89 -30.41 -8.75
C ASP A 312 13.53 -30.80 -7.41
N GLU A 313 14.57 -30.08 -6.98
CA GLU A 313 15.19 -30.27 -5.66
C GLU A 313 14.21 -29.88 -4.54
N ASP A 314 13.52 -28.75 -4.69
CA ASP A 314 12.52 -28.30 -3.72
C ASP A 314 11.38 -29.31 -3.57
N ARG A 315 10.95 -29.92 -4.67
CA ARG A 315 9.90 -30.96 -4.66
C ARG A 315 10.31 -32.23 -3.92
N THR A 316 11.59 -32.43 -3.64
CA THR A 316 12.09 -33.59 -2.86
C THR A 316 12.28 -33.30 -1.37
N LEU A 317 12.09 -32.05 -0.93
CA LEU A 317 12.29 -31.65 0.46
C LEU A 317 11.33 -32.34 1.43
N PHE A 318 10.08 -32.56 1.01
CA PHE A 318 9.07 -33.22 1.80
C PHE A 318 8.49 -34.41 1.05
N LYS A 319 8.53 -35.60 1.67
CA LYS A 319 8.13 -36.86 1.02
C LYS A 319 6.62 -37.00 0.85
N ASP A 320 5.85 -36.27 1.65
CA ASP A 320 4.39 -36.34 1.75
C ASP A 320 3.68 -35.17 1.04
N VAL A 321 4.43 -34.32 0.34
CA VAL A 321 3.89 -33.16 -0.39
C VAL A 321 3.97 -33.42 -1.89
N ASP A 322 2.82 -33.50 -2.53
CA ASP A 322 2.67 -33.73 -3.97
C ASP A 322 1.79 -32.64 -4.63
N ASP A 323 1.61 -32.72 -5.95
CA ASP A 323 0.80 -31.74 -6.70
C ASP A 323 -0.69 -31.72 -6.30
N LYS A 324 -1.18 -32.73 -5.57
CA LYS A 324 -2.55 -32.79 -5.07
C LYS A 324 -2.66 -32.19 -3.67
N THR A 325 -1.54 -31.96 -3.01
CA THR A 325 -1.49 -31.41 -1.65
C THR A 325 -1.92 -29.94 -1.68
N PRO A 326 -2.89 -29.52 -0.84
CA PRO A 326 -3.27 -28.13 -0.76
C PRO A 326 -2.07 -27.25 -0.45
N HIS A 327 -1.87 -26.21 -1.26
CA HIS A 327 -0.77 -25.25 -1.11
C HIS A 327 0.64 -25.85 -1.27
N ALA A 328 0.80 -26.93 -2.04
CA ALA A 328 2.09 -27.58 -2.29
C ALA A 328 3.23 -26.60 -2.58
N GLU A 329 3.04 -25.62 -3.46
CA GLU A 329 4.04 -24.60 -3.80
C GLU A 329 4.51 -23.79 -2.57
N SER A 330 3.57 -23.30 -1.76
CA SER A 330 3.87 -22.55 -0.54
C SER A 330 4.58 -23.41 0.49
N ILE A 331 4.26 -24.70 0.54
CA ILE A 331 4.92 -25.67 1.42
C ILE A 331 6.37 -25.90 0.97
N MET A 332 6.62 -26.11 -0.33
CA MET A 332 7.98 -26.26 -0.87
C MET A 332 8.83 -25.02 -0.60
N TRP A 333 8.24 -23.83 -0.79
CA TRP A 333 8.90 -22.57 -0.45
C TRP A 333 9.34 -22.51 1.01
N LEU A 334 8.50 -22.95 1.97
CA LEU A 334 8.87 -22.97 3.38
C LEU A 334 10.06 -23.88 3.66
N GLY A 335 10.12 -25.05 3.01
CA GLY A 335 11.23 -25.98 3.13
C GLY A 335 12.52 -25.36 2.58
N HIS A 336 12.45 -24.80 1.38
CA HIS A 336 13.56 -24.11 0.72
C HIS A 336 14.11 -22.96 1.57
N ALA A 337 13.22 -22.14 2.13
CA ALA A 337 13.57 -21.02 3.00
C ALA A 337 14.04 -21.46 4.41
N GLY A 338 14.02 -22.76 4.73
CA GLY A 338 14.39 -23.29 6.04
C GLY A 338 13.41 -22.90 7.16
N ILE A 339 12.20 -22.46 6.83
CA ILE A 339 11.19 -22.00 7.77
C ILE A 339 10.44 -23.20 8.37
N ALA A 340 10.15 -24.21 7.56
CA ALA A 340 9.54 -25.45 8.01
C ALA A 340 10.60 -26.55 8.10
N GLN A 341 11.00 -26.89 9.32
CA GLN A 341 11.71 -28.13 9.61
C GLN A 341 11.02 -28.80 10.79
N ILE A 342 10.47 -29.99 10.55
CA ILE A 342 9.74 -30.73 11.60
C ILE A 342 10.72 -31.45 12.50
N MET A 343 10.38 -31.44 13.79
CA MET A 343 11.05 -32.26 14.79
C MET A 343 10.69 -33.72 14.52
N ALA A 344 11.65 -34.47 13.99
CA ALA A 344 11.61 -35.88 13.59
C ALA A 344 11.02 -36.19 12.19
N GLY A 345 11.82 -35.97 11.13
CA GLY A 345 11.65 -36.60 9.81
C GLY A 345 11.59 -35.65 8.60
N ASP A 346 11.47 -36.24 7.41
CA ASP A 346 11.40 -35.54 6.11
C ASP A 346 9.94 -35.36 5.61
N GLU A 347 8.97 -35.19 6.53
CA GLU A 347 7.53 -35.08 6.22
C GLU A 347 6.96 -33.75 6.76
N PHE A 348 6.12 -33.05 5.98
CA PHE A 348 5.50 -31.76 6.32
C PHE A 348 4.16 -31.87 7.09
N ARG A 349 3.43 -32.97 6.93
CA ARG A 349 2.11 -33.27 7.53
C ARG A 349 1.10 -32.13 7.37
N PRO A 350 0.69 -31.80 6.14
CA PRO A 350 -0.07 -30.59 5.82
C PRO A 350 -1.38 -30.40 6.60
N HIS A 351 -2.02 -31.48 7.02
CA HIS A 351 -3.32 -31.47 7.71
C HIS A 351 -3.24 -31.50 9.23
N ASP A 352 -2.05 -31.65 9.80
CA ASP A 352 -1.88 -31.58 11.25
C ASP A 352 -2.21 -30.17 11.75
N GLN A 353 -2.85 -30.08 12.91
CA GLN A 353 -3.14 -28.82 13.55
C GLN A 353 -1.85 -28.16 14.05
N VAL A 354 -1.79 -26.84 13.91
CA VAL A 354 -0.61 -26.07 14.32
C VAL A 354 -0.73 -25.68 15.79
N LYS A 355 0.29 -26.04 16.57
CA LYS A 355 0.44 -25.52 17.93
C LYS A 355 1.04 -24.13 17.91
N ARG A 356 0.73 -23.34 18.93
CA ARG A 356 1.18 -21.95 18.99
C ARG A 356 2.69 -21.79 18.99
N TYR A 357 3.44 -22.65 19.69
CA TYR A 357 4.91 -22.60 19.66
C TYR A 357 5.47 -22.88 18.26
N GLU A 358 4.78 -23.68 17.45
CA GLU A 358 5.22 -24.01 16.10
C GLU A 358 5.06 -22.79 15.20
N LEU A 359 3.93 -22.09 15.28
CA LEU A 359 3.74 -20.81 14.59
C LEU A 359 4.78 -19.77 15.04
N ALA A 360 5.04 -19.69 16.36
CA ALA A 360 6.04 -18.79 16.91
C ALA A 360 7.43 -19.03 16.30
N ARG A 361 7.82 -20.30 16.22
CA ARG A 361 9.08 -20.72 15.60
C ARG A 361 9.12 -20.40 14.11
N MET A 362 8.06 -20.68 13.35
CA MET A 362 7.99 -20.36 11.91
C MET A 362 8.15 -18.85 11.67
N LEU A 363 7.48 -18.01 12.45
CA LEU A 363 7.58 -16.55 12.33
C LEU A 363 8.97 -16.04 12.71
N TYR A 364 9.60 -16.63 13.73
CA TYR A 364 10.95 -16.28 14.14
C TYR A 364 11.98 -16.62 13.04
N LEU A 365 11.87 -17.81 12.45
CA LEU A 365 12.72 -18.24 11.34
C LEU A 365 12.52 -17.35 10.12
N LEU A 366 11.27 -16.98 9.82
CA LEU A 366 10.96 -16.04 8.73
C LEU A 366 11.59 -14.66 8.95
N ASP A 367 11.71 -14.18 10.18
CA ASP A 367 12.37 -12.90 10.50
C ASP A 367 13.91 -12.96 10.38
N GLY A 368 14.49 -14.16 10.25
CA GLY A 368 15.93 -14.37 10.03
C GLY A 368 16.81 -13.97 11.22
N LYS A 369 16.30 -14.02 12.46
CA LYS A 369 16.99 -13.47 13.64
C LYS A 369 17.93 -14.46 14.35
N PRO A 370 19.00 -13.95 15.00
CA PRO A 370 19.93 -14.77 15.80
C PRO A 370 19.31 -15.19 17.13
N ALA A 371 19.94 -16.15 17.81
CA ALA A 371 19.53 -16.70 19.10
C ALA A 371 19.04 -15.62 20.08
N PHE A 372 17.77 -15.70 20.46
CA PHE A 372 17.13 -14.79 21.39
C PHE A 372 17.33 -15.24 22.84
N GLU A 373 17.68 -14.32 23.73
CA GLU A 373 17.79 -14.59 25.17
C GLU A 373 16.80 -13.71 25.94
N PRO A 374 15.83 -14.31 26.66
CA PRO A 374 14.76 -13.58 27.35
C PRO A 374 15.26 -12.87 28.61
N THR A 375 14.64 -11.74 28.93
CA THR A 375 14.84 -11.04 30.21
C THR A 375 14.01 -11.69 31.32
N GLU A 376 14.41 -11.51 32.57
CA GLU A 376 13.67 -12.02 33.74
C GLU A 376 12.22 -11.50 33.77
N ARG A 377 12.01 -10.22 33.44
CA ARG A 377 10.67 -9.64 33.28
C ARG A 377 9.82 -10.34 32.21
N LEU A 378 10.41 -10.77 31.10
CA LEU A 378 9.68 -11.51 30.05
C LEU A 378 9.29 -12.91 30.53
N ARG A 379 10.15 -13.55 31.32
CA ARG A 379 9.86 -14.84 31.95
C ARG A 379 8.70 -14.71 32.95
N ASP A 380 8.68 -13.66 33.77
CA ASP A 380 7.59 -13.38 34.72
C ASP A 380 6.26 -13.07 34.03
N MET A 381 6.30 -12.41 32.86
CA MET A 381 5.09 -12.07 32.10
C MET A 381 4.39 -13.28 31.48
N TYR A 382 5.11 -14.40 31.27
CA TYR A 382 4.59 -15.63 30.65
C TYR A 382 5.01 -16.85 31.47
N PRO A 383 4.41 -17.05 32.65
CA PRO A 383 4.81 -18.11 33.56
C PRO A 383 4.48 -19.51 33.04
N ASP A 384 3.62 -19.60 32.03
CA ASP A 384 3.26 -20.81 31.29
C ASP A 384 4.31 -21.23 30.24
N VAL A 385 5.34 -20.41 30.05
CA VAL A 385 6.49 -20.68 29.18
C VAL A 385 7.73 -20.83 30.05
N THR A 386 8.32 -22.02 30.03
CA THR A 386 9.55 -22.37 30.76
C THR A 386 10.69 -22.66 29.79
N ASP A 387 11.95 -22.76 30.26
CA ASP A 387 13.08 -23.14 29.39
C ASP A 387 12.93 -24.55 28.78
N GLU A 388 12.07 -25.40 29.37
CA GLU A 388 11.74 -26.74 28.86
C GLU A 388 10.63 -26.71 27.81
N THR A 389 9.94 -25.57 27.65
CA THR A 389 8.86 -25.43 26.69
C THR A 389 9.41 -25.47 25.26
N PRO A 390 8.84 -26.29 24.36
CA PRO A 390 9.22 -26.28 22.94
C PRO A 390 9.11 -24.86 22.36
N GLY A 391 10.19 -24.36 21.74
CA GLY A 391 10.20 -23.03 21.15
C GLY A 391 10.17 -21.86 22.15
N ALA A 392 10.54 -22.07 23.42
CA ALA A 392 10.48 -21.05 24.46
C ALA A 392 11.15 -19.72 24.06
N LYS A 393 12.32 -19.79 23.41
CA LYS A 393 13.08 -18.61 22.97
C LYS A 393 12.32 -17.80 21.92
N GLU A 394 11.70 -18.46 20.95
CA GLU A 394 10.91 -17.87 19.89
C GLU A 394 9.61 -17.25 20.43
N ILE A 395 9.01 -17.91 21.43
CA ILE A 395 7.85 -17.39 22.15
C ILE A 395 8.20 -16.09 22.89
N TRP A 396 9.26 -16.10 23.69
CA TRP A 396 9.71 -14.89 24.38
C TRP A 396 10.21 -13.81 23.42
N TRP A 397 10.76 -14.20 22.26
CA TRP A 397 11.11 -13.25 21.21
C TRP A 397 9.87 -12.52 20.65
N LEU A 398 8.80 -13.25 20.36
CA LEU A 398 7.52 -12.66 19.95
C LEU A 398 6.96 -11.74 21.04
N ALA A 399 6.99 -12.20 22.29
CA ALA A 399 6.59 -11.40 23.45
C ALA A 399 7.39 -10.10 23.57
N SER A 400 8.72 -10.17 23.43
CA SER A 400 9.62 -9.01 23.47
C SER A 400 9.34 -8.02 22.33
N SER A 401 8.84 -8.53 21.20
CA SER A 401 8.44 -7.73 20.06
C SER A 401 7.09 -7.04 20.31
N GLY A 402 6.30 -7.47 21.30
CA GLY A 402 5.00 -6.89 21.64
C GLY A 402 3.81 -7.73 21.19
N VAL A 403 4.05 -8.96 20.73
CA VAL A 403 3.01 -9.95 20.42
C VAL A 403 2.64 -10.69 21.71
N LYS A 404 1.40 -10.55 22.19
CA LYS A 404 1.06 -10.93 23.57
C LYS A 404 -0.14 -11.88 23.78
N TYR A 405 -0.34 -13.02 23.10
CA TYR A 405 -1.58 -13.78 23.36
C TYR A 405 -1.49 -15.30 23.16
N GLY A 406 -2.28 -16.00 23.98
CA GLY A 406 -2.42 -17.45 24.07
C GLY A 406 -3.71 -17.91 24.73
N THR A 407 -4.11 -17.25 25.83
CA THR A 407 -5.40 -17.43 26.50
C THR A 407 -6.11 -16.08 26.71
N PRO A 408 -7.44 -16.06 27.00
CA PRO A 408 -8.18 -14.85 27.39
C PRO A 408 -7.58 -14.10 28.58
N GLU A 409 -6.82 -14.78 29.44
CA GLU A 409 -6.14 -14.23 30.62
C GLU A 409 -4.75 -13.64 30.33
N GLY A 410 -4.29 -13.66 29.08
CA GLY A 410 -3.04 -13.02 28.66
C GLY A 410 -1.77 -13.87 28.84
N MET A 411 -1.90 -15.18 29.02
CA MET A 411 -0.80 -16.15 28.97
C MET A 411 -0.53 -16.61 27.53
N TYR A 412 0.63 -17.22 27.24
CA TYR A 412 0.99 -17.62 25.88
C TYR A 412 0.43 -18.99 25.45
N ALA A 413 0.08 -19.89 26.36
CA ALA A 413 -0.40 -21.25 26.12
C ALA A 413 0.30 -21.95 24.94
N PRO A 414 1.62 -22.24 25.05
CA PRO A 414 2.45 -22.67 23.93
C PRO A 414 1.99 -23.96 23.26
N ASN A 415 1.37 -24.87 24.03
CA ASN A 415 0.93 -26.17 23.55
C ASN A 415 -0.46 -26.18 22.92
N ASP A 416 -1.21 -25.08 23.02
CA ASP A 416 -2.57 -25.01 22.51
C ASP A 416 -2.58 -24.87 20.98
N VAL A 417 -3.58 -25.52 20.37
CA VAL A 417 -3.86 -25.38 18.94
C VAL A 417 -4.52 -24.05 18.67
N ILE A 418 -4.14 -23.43 17.55
CA ILE A 418 -4.55 -22.07 17.23
C ILE A 418 -5.72 -22.04 16.24
N THR A 419 -6.59 -21.05 16.41
CA THR A 419 -7.67 -20.74 15.48
C THR A 419 -7.21 -19.81 14.37
N ARG A 420 -8.00 -19.68 13.31
CA ARG A 420 -7.71 -18.74 12.22
C ARG A 420 -7.69 -17.28 12.72
N ARG A 421 -8.48 -16.98 13.75
CA ARG A 421 -8.45 -15.71 14.48
C ARG A 421 -7.10 -15.46 15.14
N ASP A 422 -6.56 -16.44 15.87
CA ASP A 422 -5.25 -16.32 16.52
C ASP A 422 -4.15 -15.97 15.52
N VAL A 423 -4.15 -16.64 14.36
CA VAL A 423 -3.17 -16.38 13.28
C VAL A 423 -3.29 -14.94 12.77
N ALA A 424 -4.52 -14.45 12.54
CA ALA A 424 -4.76 -13.08 12.07
C ALA A 424 -4.21 -12.02 13.04
N ILE A 425 -4.48 -12.19 14.33
CA ILE A 425 -4.00 -11.30 15.37
C ILE A 425 -2.47 -11.29 15.43
N MET A 426 -1.86 -12.48 15.35
CA MET A 426 -0.41 -12.63 15.43
C MET A 426 0.28 -11.93 14.25
N PHE A 427 -0.18 -12.16 13.01
CA PHE A 427 0.38 -11.52 11.82
C PHE A 427 0.24 -9.99 11.86
N TYR A 428 -0.96 -9.49 12.20
CA TYR A 428 -1.22 -8.07 12.32
C TYR A 428 -0.29 -7.40 13.35
N SER A 429 -0.09 -8.06 14.48
CA SER A 429 0.80 -7.57 15.54
C SER A 429 2.26 -7.53 15.06
N VAL A 430 2.75 -8.62 14.47
CA VAL A 430 4.12 -8.69 13.91
C VAL A 430 4.34 -7.59 12.86
N HIS A 431 3.37 -7.39 11.95
CA HIS A 431 3.45 -6.36 10.93
C HIS A 431 3.58 -4.95 11.54
N LYS A 432 2.72 -4.59 12.50
CA LYS A 432 2.79 -3.30 13.20
C LYS A 432 4.16 -3.05 13.82
N ILE A 433 4.74 -4.08 14.43
CA ILE A 433 6.05 -3.98 15.05
C ILE A 433 7.14 -3.78 14.00
N ARG A 434 7.10 -4.53 12.90
CA ARG A 434 8.04 -4.41 11.79
C ARG A 434 8.02 -2.99 11.21
N VAL A 435 6.83 -2.45 10.95
CA VAL A 435 6.64 -1.05 10.48
C VAL A 435 7.23 -0.06 11.48
N LYS A 436 6.92 -0.20 12.77
CA LYS A 436 7.43 0.70 13.81
C LYS A 436 8.97 0.66 13.92
N ARG A 437 9.57 -0.53 13.85
CA ARG A 437 11.04 -0.69 13.89
C ARG A 437 11.71 -0.05 12.68
N ILE A 438 11.17 -0.25 11.48
CA ILE A 438 11.69 0.38 10.25
C ILE A 438 11.68 1.90 10.41
N GLN A 439 10.59 2.47 10.93
CA GLN A 439 10.47 3.90 11.21
C GLN A 439 11.49 4.38 12.26
N GLU A 440 11.71 3.63 13.34
CA GLU A 440 12.69 3.96 14.39
C GLU A 440 14.14 3.86 13.91
N GLU A 441 14.49 2.84 13.12
CA GLU A 441 15.81 2.69 12.52
C GLU A 441 16.12 3.80 11.53
N GLN A 442 15.14 4.20 10.72
CA GLN A 442 15.26 5.35 9.83
C GLN A 442 15.52 6.64 10.63
N LYS A 443 14.74 6.90 11.68
CA LYS A 443 14.97 8.03 12.60
C LYS A 443 16.36 8.01 13.25
N ARG A 444 16.86 6.84 13.65
CA ARG A 444 18.21 6.70 14.21
C ARG A 444 19.32 6.95 13.18
N LYS A 445 19.14 6.48 11.94
CA LYS A 445 20.08 6.74 10.82
C LYS A 445 20.09 8.23 10.47
N GLU A 446 18.94 8.89 10.50
CA GLU A 446 18.81 10.34 10.31
C GLU A 446 19.47 11.12 11.46
N ALA A 447 19.23 10.73 12.71
CA ALA A 447 19.88 11.35 13.87
C ALA A 447 21.41 11.21 13.83
N LYS A 448 21.93 10.04 13.43
CA LYS A 448 23.38 9.81 13.25
C LYS A 448 23.99 10.52 12.03
N ARG A 449 23.18 11.02 11.09
CA ARG A 449 23.66 11.89 9.99
C ARG A 449 23.67 13.37 10.38
N LYS A 450 22.99 13.75 11.47
CA LYS A 450 22.95 15.11 12.02
C LYS A 450 24.03 15.38 13.07
N PHE A 451 24.76 14.35 13.50
CA PHE A 451 25.99 14.43 14.29
C PHE A 451 27.16 13.99 13.40
#